data_AF-A0A0F9KBJ0-F1
#
_entry.id   AF-A0A0F9KBJ0-F1
#
_cell.length_a   1.000
_cell.length_b   1.000
_cell.length_c   1.000
_cell.angle_alpha   90.00
_cell.angle_beta   90.00
_cell.angle_gamma   90.00
#
_symmetry.space_group_name_H-M   'P 1'
#
loop_
_entity.id
_entity.type
_entity.pdbx_description
1 polymer ?
#
loop_
_entity_poly.entity_id
_entity_poly.type
_entity_poly.pdbx_seq_one_letter_code
_entity_poly.pdbx_strand_id
1 'polypeptide(L)' 'MSQVDYVVANADGATFRADINAQLDAIATNNSGAAEPTVKFALMWWYDTALNKLMQRNEANTAWLTRFTD' A
#
# COMPACT_ATOMS: atom_id res chain seq x y z
N MET A 1 -9.37 -3.73 2.32
CA MET A 1 -8.38 -3.58 1.24
C MET A 1 -7.02 -3.86 1.85
N SER A 2 -6.15 -4.54 1.12
CA SER A 2 -4.87 -5.02 1.65
C SER A 2 -3.81 -3.92 1.69
N GLN A 3 -2.95 -3.96 2.71
CA GLN A 3 -1.70 -3.20 2.81
C GLN A 3 -0.59 -4.20 3.05
N VAL A 4 0.44 -4.20 2.20
CA VAL A 4 1.52 -5.19 2.22
C VAL A 4 2.89 -4.52 2.20
N ASP A 5 3.91 -5.31 2.49
CA ASP A 5 5.32 -4.90 2.49
C ASP A 5 6.04 -5.14 1.15
N TYR A 6 5.36 -5.75 0.18
CA TYR A 6 5.91 -6.18 -1.12
C TYR A 6 7.03 -7.22 -1.01
N VAL A 7 7.05 -8.01 0.07
CA VAL A 7 7.97 -9.12 0.26
C VAL A 7 7.21 -10.43 0.15
N VAL A 8 7.68 -11.34 -0.70
CA VAL A 8 7.14 -12.70 -0.78
C VAL A 8 8.10 -13.64 -0.07
N ALA A 9 7.71 -14.12 1.11
CA ALA A 9 8.54 -15.03 1.89
C ALA A 9 8.49 -16.46 1.32
N ASN A 10 9.56 -17.24 1.57
CA ASN A 10 9.53 -18.67 1.26
C ASN A 10 8.51 -19.37 2.16
N ALA A 11 7.56 -20.09 1.56
CA ALA A 11 6.49 -20.78 2.26
C ALA A 11 5.99 -21.99 1.44
N ASP A 12 5.06 -22.75 2.00
CA ASP A 12 4.33 -23.76 1.23
C ASP A 12 3.50 -23.12 0.10
N GLY A 13 3.09 -23.94 -0.88
CA GLY A 13 2.43 -23.43 -2.09
C GLY A 13 1.07 -22.77 -1.84
N ALA A 14 0.34 -23.11 -0.77
CA ALA A 14 -0.93 -22.46 -0.46
C ALA A 14 -0.69 -21.09 0.17
N THR A 15 0.24 -21.01 1.13
CA THR A 15 0.65 -19.76 1.77
C THR A 15 1.23 -18.77 0.77
N PHE A 16 2.11 -19.24 -0.12
CA PHE A 16 2.68 -18.41 -1.20
C PHE A 16 1.61 -17.80 -2.11
N ARG A 17 0.62 -18.60 -2.55
CA ARG A 17 -0.47 -18.07 -3.40
C ARG A 17 -1.34 -17.06 -2.66
N ALA A 18 -1.62 -17.29 -1.38
CA ALA A 18 -2.38 -16.36 -0.57
C ALA A 18 -1.65 -15.01 -0.41
N ASP A 19 -0.34 -15.05 -0.15
CA ASP A 19 0.52 -13.87 -0.06
C ASP A 19 0.52 -13.09 -1.39
N ILE A 20 0.78 -13.75 -2.52
CA ILE A 20 0.73 -13.11 -3.85
C ILE A 20 -0.63 -12.45 -4.12
N ASN A 21 -1.74 -13.12 -3.82
CA ASN A 21 -3.06 -12.54 -4.02
C ASN A 21 -3.28 -11.30 -3.13
N ALA A 22 -2.78 -11.30 -1.90
CA ALA A 22 -2.85 -10.14 -1.01
C ALA A 22 -1.99 -8.98 -1.53
N GLN A 23 -0.84 -9.26 -2.12
CA GLN A 23 0.01 -8.24 -2.76
C GLN A 23 -0.64 -7.64 -4.01
N LEU A 24 -1.24 -8.49 -4.85
CA LEU A 24 -1.97 -8.03 -6.03
C LEU A 24 -3.19 -7.17 -5.67
N ASP A 25 -3.94 -7.54 -4.62
CA ASP A 25 -5.04 -6.72 -4.09
C ASP A 25 -4.54 -5.35 -3.60
N ALA A 26 -3.44 -5.33 -2.84
CA ALA A 26 -2.85 -4.09 -2.35
C ALA A 26 -2.38 -3.18 -3.50
N ILE A 27 -1.79 -3.74 -4.57
CA ILE A 27 -1.42 -2.99 -5.77
C ILE A 27 -2.65 -2.42 -6.47
N ALA A 28 -3.66 -3.26 -6.72
CA ALA A 28 -4.87 -2.86 -7.43
C ALA A 28 -5.67 -1.78 -6.70
N THR A 29 -5.54 -1.73 -5.37
CA THR A 29 -6.26 -0.80 -4.50
C THR A 29 -5.37 0.31 -3.93
N ASN A 30 -4.16 0.50 -4.45
CA ASN A 30 -3.19 1.50 -3.99
C ASN A 30 -2.98 1.48 -2.46
N ASN A 31 -2.76 0.29 -1.88
CA ASN A 31 -2.56 0.06 -0.44
C ASN A 31 -3.62 0.74 0.44
N SER A 32 -4.86 0.81 -0.04
CA SER A 32 -5.90 1.63 0.55
C SER A 32 -6.29 1.20 1.97
N GLY A 33 -6.63 2.18 2.79
CA GLY A 33 -7.04 1.96 4.17
C GLY A 33 -7.26 3.27 4.92
N ALA A 34 -7.95 3.21 6.05
CA ALA A 34 -8.24 4.39 6.90
C ALA A 34 -7.04 4.84 7.73
N ALA A 35 -6.01 3.99 7.83
CA ALA A 35 -4.73 4.28 8.47
C ALA A 35 -3.61 4.13 7.44
N GLU A 36 -2.54 4.88 7.65
CA GLU A 36 -1.37 4.78 6.79
C GLU A 36 -0.72 3.39 6.87
N PRO A 37 -0.15 2.89 5.75
CA PRO A 37 0.60 1.64 5.74
C PRO A 37 1.71 1.59 6.80
N THR A 38 1.88 0.42 7.41
CA THR A 38 2.94 0.17 8.38
C THR A 38 4.32 0.19 7.72
N VAL A 39 4.42 -0.44 6.55
CA VAL A 39 5.60 -0.38 5.68
C VAL A 39 5.46 0.80 4.72
N LYS A 40 6.45 1.68 4.74
CA LYS A 40 6.50 2.90 3.92
C LYS A 40 7.79 2.95 3.14
N PHE A 41 7.68 3.21 1.84
CA PHE A 41 8.81 3.46 0.97
C PHE A 41 8.58 4.73 0.15
N ALA A 42 9.68 5.33 -0.32
CA ALA A 42 9.61 6.54 -1.13
C ALA A 42 8.71 6.32 -2.36
N LEU A 43 7.93 7.35 -2.71
CA LEU A 43 7.02 7.34 -3.87
C LEU A 43 5.86 6.33 -3.81
N MET A 44 5.68 5.60 -2.70
CA MET A 44 4.52 4.72 -2.46
C MET A 44 3.19 5.45 -2.63
N TRP A 45 2.20 4.77 -3.20
CA TRP A 45 0.81 5.24 -3.27
C TRP A 45 -0.02 4.62 -2.15
N TRP A 46 -0.82 5.46 -1.51
CA TRP A 46 -1.78 5.08 -0.48
C TRP A 46 -3.09 5.85 -0.68
N TYR A 47 -4.20 5.16 -0.86
CA TYR A 47 -5.52 5.80 -0.81
C TYR A 47 -6.08 5.79 0.62
N ASP A 48 -6.16 6.97 1.22
CA ASP A 48 -6.73 7.16 2.55
C ASP A 48 -8.26 7.19 2.45
N THR A 49 -8.91 6.13 2.95
CA THR A 49 -10.36 5.97 2.89
C THR A 49 -11.11 6.83 3.92
N ALA A 50 -10.43 7.33 4.96
CA ALA A 50 -11.04 8.23 5.93
C ALA A 50 -11.13 9.66 5.36
N LEU A 51 -10.10 10.06 4.61
CA LEU A 51 -10.03 11.38 3.97
C LEU A 51 -10.53 11.40 2.52
N ASN A 52 -10.76 10.24 1.93
CA ASN A 52 -11.10 10.05 0.50
C ASN A 52 -10.07 10.68 -0.44
N LYS A 53 -8.78 10.53 -0.12
CA LYS A 53 -7.68 11.17 -0.86
C LYS A 53 -6.60 10.18 -1.25
N LEU A 54 -6.08 10.32 -2.48
CA LEU A 54 -4.86 9.64 -2.89
C LEU A 54 -3.64 10.40 -2.37
N MET A 55 -2.85 9.70 -1.57
CA MET A 55 -1.60 10.14 -0.98
C MET A 55 -0.43 9.48 -1.71
N GLN A 56 0.62 10.24 -1.98
CA GLN A 56 1.91 9.70 -2.43
C GLN A 56 3.00 10.06 -1.41
N ARG A 57 3.79 9.08 -1.02
CA ARG A 57 4.94 9.30 -0.15
C ARG A 57 6.00 10.13 -0.90
N ASN A 58 6.58 11.13 -0.26
CA ASN A 58 7.64 11.93 -0.89
C ASN A 58 8.90 11.10 -1.16
N GLU A 59 9.81 11.63 -1.99
CA GLU A 59 11.07 10.97 -2.35
C GLU A 59 11.97 10.70 -1.14
N ALA A 60 11.91 11.57 -0.12
CA ALA A 60 12.64 11.39 1.13
C ALA A 60 12.02 10.34 2.08
N ASN A 61 10.86 9.77 1.74
CA ASN A 61 10.10 8.84 2.59
C ASN A 61 9.73 9.39 3.98
N THR A 62 9.56 10.70 4.12
CA THR A 62 9.28 11.38 5.41
C THR A 62 7.87 11.94 5.52
N ALA A 63 7.22 12.29 4.40
CA ALA A 63 5.90 12.92 4.40
C ALA A 63 4.99 12.36 3.31
N TRP A 64 3.68 12.55 3.49
CA TRP A 64 2.66 12.24 2.49
C TRP A 64 2.25 13.51 1.73
N LEU A 65 2.13 13.40 0.41
CA LEU A 65 1.67 14.44 -0.50
C LEU A 65 0.30 14.04 -1.05
N THR A 66 -0.68 14.94 -0.99
CA THR A 66 -1.97 14.72 -1.65
C THR A 66 -1.81 14.93 -3.16
N ARG A 67 -2.24 13.98 -3.99
CA ARG A 67 -2.09 14.05 -5.46
C ARG A 67 -3.28 14.63 -6.20
N PHE A 68 -4.47 14.59 -5.61
CA PHE A 68 -5.66 15.20 -6.17
C PHE A 68 -6.32 16.07 -5.10
N THR A 69 -6.31 17.37 -5.34
CA THR A 69 -7.05 18.37 -4.57
C THR A 69 -8.13 18.91 -5.48
N ASP A 70 -9.35 19.01 -4.97
CA ASP A 70 -10.47 19.67 -5.67
C ASP A 70 -10.19 21.17 -5.92
#